data_AF-A0A0M4EDS4-F1
#
_entry.id   AF-A0A0M4EDS4-F1
#
_cell.length_a   1.000
_cell.length_b   1.000
_cell.length_c   1.000
_cell.angle_alpha   90.00
_cell.angle_beta   90.00
_cell.angle_gamma   90.00
#
_symmetry.space_group_name_H-M   'P 1'
#
loop_
_entity.id
_entity.type
_entity.pdbx_description
1 polymer ?
#
loop_
_entity_poly.entity_id
_entity_poly.type
_entity_poly.pdbx_seq_one_letter_code
_entity_poly.pdbx_strand_id
1 'polypeptide(L)'
;KKPITETCLLCMCEALSGCNATAVCVNGACGIFRLTWDQWVDSGRLTIAGDSPLSESSFTNCANDPHCAADTLQNYMVKYGQDCNGDEQQNCLDYGAIHYMGPFNCQADMPYTFASIFRKCLKRAELPVKLLKVL
;
A
#
# COMPACT_ATOMS: atom_id res chain seq x y z
N LYS A 1 -16.34 0.15 3.46
CA LYS A 1 -15.67 1.47 3.51
C LYS A 1 -14.27 1.27 2.97
N LYS A 2 -13.77 2.14 2.07
CA LYS A 2 -12.38 2.09 1.58
C LYS A 2 -11.53 3.08 2.42
N PRO A 3 -10.76 2.61 3.43
CA PRO A 3 -10.03 3.50 4.34
C PRO A 3 -8.87 4.26 3.68
N ILE A 4 -8.22 3.68 2.66
CA ILE A 4 -7.05 4.28 2.02
C ILE A 4 -7.50 5.19 0.88
N THR A 5 -7.06 6.44 0.88
CA THR A 5 -7.32 7.38 -0.22
C THR A 5 -6.49 7.06 -1.45
N GLU A 6 -6.90 7.53 -2.63
CA GLU A 6 -6.15 7.36 -3.88
C GLU A 6 -4.74 7.99 -3.78
N THR A 7 -4.64 9.20 -3.22
CA THR A 7 -3.36 9.85 -2.93
C THR A 7 -2.45 8.98 -2.07
N CYS A 8 -3.02 8.34 -1.05
CA CYS A 8 -2.25 7.49 -0.16
C CYS A 8 -1.71 6.25 -0.90
N LEU A 9 -2.54 5.59 -1.71
CA LEU A 9 -2.12 4.48 -2.56
C LEU A 9 -0.98 4.90 -3.51
N LEU A 10 -1.12 6.04 -4.19
CA LEU A 10 -0.08 6.56 -5.09
C LEU A 10 1.26 6.76 -4.35
N CYS A 11 1.23 7.34 -3.15
CA CYS A 11 2.44 7.56 -2.38
C CYS A 11 3.07 6.28 -1.84
N MET A 12 2.26 5.29 -1.42
CA MET A 12 2.78 3.96 -1.04
C MET A 12 3.48 3.31 -2.22
N CYS A 13 2.82 3.29 -3.38
CA CYS A 13 3.31 2.74 -4.63
C CYS A 13 4.64 3.39 -5.08
N GLU A 14 4.75 4.72 -4.99
CA GLU A 14 5.99 5.45 -5.28
C GLU A 14 7.13 5.00 -4.35
N ALA A 15 6.87 4.89 -3.06
CA ALA A 15 7.88 4.52 -2.06
C ALA A 15 8.31 3.05 -2.12
N LEU A 16 7.45 2.15 -2.62
CA LEU A 16 7.69 0.70 -2.64
C LEU A 16 8.30 0.19 -3.95
N SER A 17 7.89 0.79 -5.07
CA SER A 17 8.25 0.29 -6.41
C SER A 17 8.52 1.40 -7.42
N GLY A 18 8.42 2.67 -7.02
CA GLY A 18 8.36 3.78 -7.99
C GLY A 18 7.15 3.69 -8.90
N CYS A 19 6.07 3.06 -8.44
CA CYS A 19 4.91 2.71 -9.25
C CYS A 19 5.21 1.94 -10.53
N ASN A 20 6.27 1.13 -10.52
CA ASN A 20 6.63 0.36 -11.69
C ASN A 20 5.70 -0.85 -11.86
N ALA A 21 4.69 -0.73 -12.74
CA ALA A 21 3.74 -1.79 -13.07
C ALA A 21 4.36 -3.01 -13.76
N THR A 22 5.63 -2.94 -14.17
CA THR A 22 6.39 -4.10 -14.69
C THR A 22 7.01 -4.95 -13.58
N ALA A 23 6.91 -4.52 -12.31
CA ALA A 23 7.53 -5.21 -11.19
C ALA A 23 6.81 -6.52 -10.86
N VAL A 24 7.31 -7.62 -11.43
CA VAL A 24 7.02 -8.98 -10.95
C VAL A 24 7.69 -9.20 -9.59
N CYS A 25 7.29 -10.25 -8.87
CA CYS A 25 7.66 -10.53 -7.49
C CYS A 25 9.19 -10.46 -7.22
N VAL A 26 9.58 -9.68 -6.23
CA VAL A 26 10.95 -9.58 -5.72
C VAL A 26 10.94 -10.03 -4.26
N ASN A 27 11.71 -11.08 -3.95
CA ASN A 27 11.80 -11.66 -2.60
C ASN A 27 10.42 -11.97 -1.97
N GLY A 28 9.48 -12.49 -2.77
CA GLY A 28 8.12 -12.85 -2.30
C GLY A 28 7.12 -11.69 -2.21
N ALA A 29 7.54 -10.45 -2.54
CA ALA A 29 6.69 -9.27 -2.57
C ALA A 29 6.42 -8.82 -4.01
N CYS A 30 5.15 -8.70 -4.40
CA CYS A 30 4.71 -8.60 -5.80
C CYS A 30 4.02 -7.27 -6.15
N GLY A 31 4.12 -6.88 -7.42
CA GLY A 31 3.45 -5.73 -7.99
C GLY A 31 3.89 -4.36 -7.44
N ILE A 32 3.10 -3.34 -7.81
CA ILE A 32 3.40 -1.93 -7.50
C ILE A 32 3.37 -1.62 -6.00
N PHE A 33 2.59 -2.40 -5.23
CA PHE A 33 2.47 -2.25 -3.79
C PHE A 33 3.37 -3.22 -3.02
N ARG A 34 4.21 -4.03 -3.67
CA ARG A 34 5.07 -5.03 -2.99
C ARG A 34 4.26 -5.87 -1.99
N LEU A 35 3.08 -6.31 -2.41
CA LEU A 35 2.16 -7.09 -1.59
C LEU A 35 2.79 -8.45 -1.28
N THR A 36 2.68 -8.90 -0.03
CA THR A 36 3.13 -10.23 0.40
C THR A 36 1.97 -11.24 0.41
N TRP A 37 2.31 -12.53 0.39
CA TRP A 37 1.32 -13.61 0.46
C TRP A 37 0.42 -13.50 1.72
N ASP A 38 1.01 -13.21 2.88
CA ASP A 38 0.27 -13.13 4.14
C ASP A 38 -0.73 -11.97 4.14
N GLN A 39 -0.33 -10.81 3.59
CA GLN A 39 -1.24 -9.68 3.42
C GLN A 39 -2.42 -10.03 2.50
N TRP A 40 -2.16 -10.74 1.40
CA TRP A 40 -3.20 -11.21 0.50
C TRP A 40 -4.16 -12.19 1.17
N VAL A 41 -3.62 -13.17 1.91
CA VAL A 41 -4.41 -14.14 2.68
C VAL A 41 -5.30 -13.46 3.71
N ASP A 42 -4.73 -12.55 4.49
CA ASP A 42 -5.44 -11.84 5.56
C ASP A 42 -6.51 -10.88 5.04
N SER A 43 -6.40 -10.48 3.78
CA SER A 43 -7.33 -9.60 3.09
C SER A 43 -8.46 -10.35 2.39
N GLY A 44 -8.54 -11.67 2.56
CA GLY A 44 -9.61 -12.51 2.02
C GLY A 44 -9.27 -13.18 0.68
N ARG A 45 -7.98 -13.23 0.29
CA ARG A 45 -7.52 -13.89 -0.94
C ARG A 45 -8.22 -13.37 -2.20
N LEU A 46 -8.24 -12.05 -2.37
CA LEU A 46 -8.91 -11.41 -3.52
C LEU A 46 -8.32 -11.90 -4.84
N THR A 47 -9.15 -11.96 -5.87
CA THR A 47 -8.74 -12.46 -7.18
C THR A 47 -9.15 -11.50 -8.29
N ILE A 48 -8.47 -11.61 -9.43
CA ILE A 48 -8.95 -11.05 -10.68
C ILE A 48 -10.09 -11.92 -11.25
N ALA A 49 -10.84 -11.37 -12.20
CA ALA A 49 -11.96 -12.07 -12.82
C ALA A 49 -11.52 -13.37 -13.50
N GLY A 50 -12.24 -14.46 -13.22
CA GLY A 50 -11.96 -15.79 -13.79
C GLY A 50 -10.93 -16.62 -13.01
N ASP A 51 -10.27 -16.05 -12.01
CA ASP A 51 -9.32 -16.76 -11.15
C ASP A 51 -10.00 -17.36 -9.90
N SER A 52 -9.35 -18.33 -9.26
CA SER A 52 -9.85 -19.00 -8.05
C SER A 52 -8.99 -18.69 -6.84
N PRO A 53 -9.54 -18.29 -5.68
CA PRO A 53 -8.75 -17.95 -4.50
C PRO A 53 -7.92 -19.12 -3.92
N LEU A 54 -8.13 -20.34 -4.43
CA LEU A 54 -7.38 -21.54 -4.07
C LEU A 54 -6.23 -21.86 -5.05
N SER A 55 -6.11 -21.13 -6.16
CA SER A 55 -5.02 -21.33 -7.12
C SER A 55 -3.70 -20.79 -6.57
N GLU A 56 -2.61 -21.51 -6.84
CA GLU A 56 -1.25 -21.09 -6.50
C GLU A 56 -0.87 -19.77 -7.21
N SER A 57 -1.44 -19.48 -8.39
CA SER A 57 -1.17 -18.25 -9.14
C SER A 57 -1.99 -17.04 -8.69
N SER A 58 -3.04 -17.21 -7.88
CA SER A 58 -3.97 -16.11 -7.65
C SER A 58 -3.42 -14.96 -6.83
N PHE A 59 -2.50 -15.25 -5.91
CA PHE A 59 -1.75 -14.19 -5.23
C PHE A 59 -0.97 -13.34 -6.23
N THR A 60 -0.16 -13.96 -7.09
CA THR A 60 0.71 -13.20 -8.00
C THR A 60 -0.11 -12.47 -9.06
N ASN A 61 -1.19 -13.09 -9.56
CA ASN A 61 -2.14 -12.45 -10.47
C ASN A 61 -2.78 -11.22 -9.83
N CYS A 62 -3.32 -11.34 -8.62
CA CYS A 62 -3.94 -10.21 -7.92
C CYS A 62 -2.93 -9.13 -7.54
N ALA A 63 -1.77 -9.51 -7.00
CA ALA A 63 -0.75 -8.57 -6.56
C ALA A 63 -0.17 -7.73 -7.71
N ASN A 64 -0.10 -8.29 -8.91
CA ASN A 64 0.37 -7.59 -10.11
C ASN A 64 -0.74 -6.80 -10.82
N ASP A 65 -2.01 -7.04 -10.51
CA ASP A 65 -3.12 -6.21 -10.98
C ASP A 65 -3.32 -4.99 -10.05
N PRO A 66 -3.20 -3.75 -10.55
CA PRO A 66 -3.27 -2.57 -9.69
C PRO A 66 -4.59 -2.43 -8.91
N HIS A 67 -5.71 -2.88 -9.48
CA HIS A 67 -7.02 -2.77 -8.85
C HIS A 67 -7.19 -3.84 -7.75
N CYS A 68 -6.86 -5.09 -8.05
CA CYS A 68 -6.94 -6.18 -7.09
C CYS A 68 -5.96 -5.97 -5.92
N ALA A 69 -4.74 -5.50 -6.21
CA ALA A 69 -3.76 -5.17 -5.18
C ALA A 69 -4.20 -3.99 -4.32
N ALA A 70 -4.78 -2.93 -4.91
CA ALA A 70 -5.33 -1.81 -4.15
C ALA A 70 -6.49 -2.26 -3.24
N ASP A 71 -7.43 -3.05 -3.75
CA ASP A 71 -8.54 -3.57 -2.96
C ASP A 71 -8.06 -4.54 -1.86
N THR A 72 -6.97 -5.27 -2.10
CA THR A 72 -6.31 -6.08 -1.07
C THR A 72 -5.84 -5.19 0.09
N LEU A 73 -5.14 -4.09 -0.20
CA LEU A 73 -4.73 -3.14 0.84
C LEU A 73 -5.93 -2.53 1.57
N GLN A 74 -7.02 -2.21 0.86
CA GLN A 74 -8.24 -1.71 1.51
C GLN A 74 -8.77 -2.71 2.54
N ASN A 75 -8.86 -3.99 2.18
CA ASN A 75 -9.30 -5.04 3.10
C ASN A 75 -8.32 -5.24 4.26
N TYR A 76 -7.01 -5.21 3.98
CA TYR A 76 -5.98 -5.31 5.01
C TYR A 76 -6.13 -4.19 6.05
N MET A 77 -6.38 -2.95 5.63
CA MET A 77 -6.57 -1.81 6.52
C MET A 77 -7.95 -1.78 7.19
N VAL A 78 -8.96 -2.43 6.63
CA VAL A 78 -10.21 -2.69 7.36
C VAL A 78 -9.96 -3.65 8.53
N LYS A 79 -9.11 -4.65 8.35
CA LYS A 79 -8.79 -5.64 9.39
C LYS A 79 -7.82 -5.11 10.44
N TYR A 80 -6.81 -4.36 10.02
CA TYR A 80 -5.66 -4.01 10.86
C TYR A 80 -5.42 -2.52 11.05
N GLY A 81 -6.24 -1.66 10.45
CA GLY A 81 -6.15 -0.22 10.61
C GLY A 81 -6.21 0.18 12.09
N GLN A 82 -5.22 0.96 12.52
CA GLN A 82 -5.06 1.44 13.88
C GLN A 82 -4.20 2.71 13.87
N ASP A 83 -4.20 3.46 14.95
CA ASP A 83 -3.28 4.59 15.15
C ASP A 83 -1.88 4.05 15.53
N CYS A 84 -0.93 4.25 14.63
CA CYS A 84 0.44 3.77 14.76
C CYS A 84 1.42 4.86 15.18
N ASN A 85 1.05 6.13 15.06
CA ASN A 85 1.92 7.27 15.39
C ASN A 85 1.50 8.01 16.68
N GLY A 86 0.36 7.64 17.28
CA GLY A 86 -0.17 8.21 18.52
C GLY A 86 -0.81 9.58 18.36
N ASP A 87 -1.27 9.94 17.15
CA ASP A 87 -1.90 11.24 16.86
C ASP A 87 -3.45 11.22 16.97
N GLU A 88 -4.01 10.11 17.46
CA GLU A 88 -5.45 9.83 17.61
C GLU A 88 -6.22 9.81 16.28
N GLN A 89 -5.54 9.78 15.13
CA GLN A 89 -6.15 9.78 13.81
C GLN A 89 -5.64 8.62 12.96
N GLN A 90 -6.49 7.65 12.70
CA GLN A 90 -6.20 6.59 11.72
C GLN A 90 -6.18 7.14 10.28
N ASN A 91 -4.99 7.43 9.76
CA ASN A 91 -4.77 8.12 8.49
C ASN A 91 -3.69 7.45 7.61
N CYS A 92 -3.28 8.14 6.54
CA CYS A 92 -2.36 7.58 5.55
C CYS A 92 -0.98 7.24 6.13
N LEU A 93 -0.51 8.00 7.14
CA LEU A 93 0.75 7.71 7.81
C LEU A 93 0.70 6.34 8.49
N ASP A 94 -0.41 6.01 9.14
CA ASP A 94 -0.61 4.71 9.80
C ASP A 94 -0.73 3.59 8.78
N TYR A 95 -1.50 3.79 7.71
CA TYR A 95 -1.62 2.77 6.67
C TYR A 95 -0.29 2.48 5.98
N GLY A 96 0.55 3.50 5.77
CA GLY A 96 1.90 3.32 5.23
C GLY A 96 2.78 2.50 6.18
N ALA A 97 2.69 2.77 7.49
CA ALA A 97 3.41 2.02 8.51
C ALA A 97 2.93 0.58 8.64
N ILE A 98 1.62 0.34 8.68
CA ILE A 98 1.02 -1.01 8.74
C ILE A 98 1.40 -1.83 7.52
N HIS A 99 1.36 -1.24 6.33
CA HIS A 99 1.72 -1.95 5.10
C HIS A 99 3.20 -2.37 5.09
N TYR A 100 4.08 -1.47 5.51
CA TYR A 100 5.53 -1.70 5.44
C TYR A 100 6.06 -2.55 6.60
N MET A 101 5.66 -2.22 7.83
CA MET A 101 6.18 -2.83 9.06
C MET A 101 5.33 -4.00 9.55
N GLY A 102 4.11 -4.14 9.03
CA GLY A 102 3.10 -5.05 9.58
C GLY A 102 2.35 -4.43 10.77
N PRO A 103 1.13 -4.92 11.07
CA PRO A 103 0.24 -4.29 12.04
C PRO A 103 0.72 -4.39 13.48
N PHE A 104 1.51 -5.40 13.81
CA PHE A 104 2.02 -5.60 15.18
C PHE A 104 3.34 -4.86 15.43
N ASN A 105 3.91 -4.22 14.42
CA ASN A 105 5.19 -3.51 14.50
C ASN A 105 5.12 -2.10 13.88
N CYS A 106 3.91 -1.57 13.64
CA CYS A 106 3.72 -0.31 12.92
C CYS A 106 4.19 0.93 13.70
N GLN A 107 4.43 0.80 15.01
CA GLN A 107 4.98 1.86 15.85
C GLN A 107 6.53 1.92 15.80
N ALA A 108 7.18 0.93 15.19
CA ALA A 108 8.63 0.92 15.03
C ALA A 108 9.08 1.86 13.90
N ASP A 109 10.34 2.29 13.96
CA ASP A 109 10.92 3.15 12.94
C ASP A 109 10.94 2.45 11.57
N MET A 110 10.28 3.08 10.60
CA MET A 110 10.36 2.65 9.20
C MET A 110 11.74 2.97 8.62
N PRO A 111 12.25 2.15 7.67
CA PRO A 111 13.46 2.46 6.94
C PRO A 111 13.40 3.84 6.27
N TYR A 112 14.50 4.58 6.40
CA TYR A 112 14.59 5.96 5.90
C TYR A 112 14.24 6.09 4.41
N THR A 113 14.63 5.10 3.59
CA THR A 113 14.37 5.09 2.14
C THR A 113 12.86 5.10 1.84
N PHE A 114 12.09 4.24 2.49
CA PHE A 114 10.64 4.21 2.35
C PHE A 114 10.01 5.48 2.93
N ALA A 115 10.30 5.80 4.20
CA ALA A 115 9.66 6.90 4.92
C ALA A 115 9.91 8.26 4.24
N SER A 116 11.12 8.49 3.72
CA SER A 116 11.48 9.75 3.04
C SER A 116 10.71 9.94 1.74
N ILE A 117 10.61 8.90 0.90
CA ILE A 117 9.88 8.97 -0.37
C ILE A 117 8.38 9.14 -0.10
N PHE A 118 7.83 8.33 0.80
CA PHE A 118 6.42 8.34 1.16
C PHE A 118 5.96 9.72 1.67
N ARG A 119 6.65 10.27 2.68
CA ARG A 119 6.31 11.59 3.25
C ARG A 119 6.50 12.73 2.25
N LYS A 120 7.51 12.66 1.37
CA LYS A 120 7.70 13.65 0.30
C LYS A 120 6.54 13.62 -0.69
N CYS A 121 6.05 12.43 -1.05
CA CYS A 121 4.90 12.31 -1.93
C CYS A 121 3.64 12.93 -1.30
N LEU A 122 3.33 12.61 -0.04
CA LEU A 122 2.17 13.17 0.65
C LEU A 122 2.23 14.70 0.72
N LYS A 123 3.39 15.25 1.10
CA LYS A 123 3.61 16.70 1.12
C LYS A 123 3.39 17.35 -0.25
N ARG A 124 3.81 16.71 -1.35
CA ARG A 124 3.56 17.23 -2.71
C ARG A 124 2.08 17.20 -3.06
N ALA A 125 1.35 16.18 -2.64
CA ALA A 125 -0.08 16.06 -2.92
C ALA A 125 -0.93 17.07 -2.13
N GLU A 126 -0.45 17.55 -1.00
CA GLU A 126 -1.06 18.62 -0.19
C GLU A 126 -0.76 20.03 -0.75
N LEU A 127 0.18 20.17 -1.69
CA LEU A 127 0.48 21.48 -2.27
C LEU A 127 -0.72 21.97 -3.08
N PRO A 128 -1.21 23.20 -2.84
CA PRO A 128 -2.24 23.77 -3.67
C PRO A 128 -1.73 23.86 -5.11
N VAL A 129 -2.53 23.36 -6.05
CA VAL A 129 -2.30 23.36 -7.52
C VAL A 129 -1.85 24.73 -8.06
N LYS A 130 -2.06 25.82 -7.31
CA LYS A 130 -1.60 27.17 -7.62
C LYS A 130 -0.07 27.35 -7.62
N LEU A 131 0.70 26.55 -6.87
CA LEU A 131 2.18 26.69 -6.83
C LEU A 131 2.90 26.02 -8.03
N LEU A 132 2.26 25.05 -8.68
CA LEU A 132 2.84 24.32 -9.83
C LEU A 132 2.74 25.09 -11.17
N LYS A 133 2.02 26.21 -11.21
CA LYS A 133 1.89 27.06 -12.41
C LYS A 133 2.83 28.27 -12.43
N VAL A 134 3.78 28.35 -11.49
CA VAL A 134 4.74 29.47 -11.36
C VAL A 134 6.20 29.00 -11.55
N LEU A 135 6.38 27.75 -12.01
CA LEU A 135 7.63 27.22 -12.57
C LEU A 135 7.38 26.87 -14.04
#